data_AF-A0A3N1GTB1-F1
#
_entry.id   AF-A0A3N1GTB1-F1
#
_cell.length_a   1.000
_cell.length_b   1.000
_cell.length_c   1.000
_cell.angle_alpha   90.00
_cell.angle_beta   90.00
_cell.angle_gamma   90.00
#
_symmetry.space_group_name_H-M   'P 1'
#
loop_
_entity.id
_entity.type
_entity.pdbx_description
1 polymer ?
#
loop_
_entity_poly.entity_id
_entity_poly.type
_entity_poly.pdbx_seq_one_letter_code
_entity_poly.pdbx_strand_id
1 'polypeptide(L)'
;MADELFEMAHGNPKLARALHENLQTLADHGNEKLREMAGAVLDGGSLRELALSDTYGEEIGSAFDTFWHRYQAMPSEERAELDSLARERFYEAPENY
;
A
#
# COMPACT_ATOMS: atom_id res chain seq x y z
N MET A 1 3.23 -7.22 15.32
CA MET A 1 2.94 -5.96 14.60
C MET A 1 3.78 -5.82 13.35
N ALA A 2 5.13 -5.81 13.44
CA ALA A 2 5.99 -5.90 12.26
C ALA A 2 5.69 -7.12 11.36
N ASP A 3 5.16 -8.20 11.94
CA ASP A 3 4.81 -9.43 11.23
C ASP A 3 3.70 -9.26 10.18
N GLU A 4 2.62 -8.51 10.41
CA GLU A 4 1.52 -8.50 9.43
C GLU A 4 1.92 -7.77 8.14
N LEU A 5 2.55 -6.59 8.25
CA LEU A 5 3.03 -5.87 7.07
C LEU A 5 4.14 -6.64 6.35
N PHE A 6 4.96 -7.39 7.09
CA PHE A 6 5.99 -8.24 6.51
C PHE A 6 5.40 -9.48 5.82
N GLU A 7 4.38 -10.10 6.40
CA GLU A 7 3.59 -11.18 5.78
C GLU A 7 2.86 -10.71 4.52
N MET A 8 2.23 -9.53 4.57
CA MET A 8 1.59 -8.91 3.40
C MET A 8 2.60 -8.56 2.30
N ALA A 9 3.82 -8.20 2.69
CA ALA A 9 4.94 -8.03 1.78
C ALA A 9 5.58 -9.36 1.32
N HIS A 10 4.97 -10.51 1.62
CA HIS A 10 5.48 -11.85 1.30
C HIS A 10 6.92 -12.08 1.79
N GLY A 11 7.27 -11.53 2.95
CA GLY A 11 8.60 -11.63 3.55
C GLY A 11 9.64 -10.70 2.92
N ASN A 12 9.25 -9.76 2.06
CA ASN A 12 10.18 -8.76 1.51
C ASN A 12 10.27 -7.54 2.46
N PRO A 13 11.42 -7.30 3.11
CA PRO A 13 11.57 -6.22 4.08
C PRO A 13 11.52 -4.82 3.45
N LYS A 14 11.91 -4.67 2.17
CA LYS A 14 11.81 -3.38 1.46
C LYS A 14 10.35 -3.04 1.17
N LEU A 15 9.56 -4.02 0.74
CA LEU A 15 8.12 -3.84 0.54
C LEU A 15 7.40 -3.58 1.87
N ALA A 16 7.75 -4.28 2.95
CA ALA A 16 7.18 -4.05 4.27
C ALA A 16 7.46 -2.63 4.77
N ARG A 17 8.69 -2.14 4.58
CA ARG A 17 9.08 -0.76 4.89
C ARG A 17 8.31 0.25 4.04
N ALA A 18 8.17 -0.01 2.74
CA ALA A 18 7.42 0.86 1.84
C ALA A 18 5.93 0.95 2.22
N LEU A 19 5.33 -0.18 2.62
CA LEU A 19 3.96 -0.22 3.15
C LEU A 19 3.85 0.65 4.42
N HIS A 20 4.80 0.53 5.34
CA HIS A 20 4.85 1.38 6.53
C HIS A 20 4.99 2.87 6.18
N GLU A 21 5.86 3.23 5.25
CA GLU A 21 6.04 4.62 4.79
C GLU A 21 4.77 5.18 4.14
N ASN A 22 4.05 4.36 3.38
CA ASN A 22 2.77 4.74 2.78
C ASN A 22 1.67 4.93 3.85
N LEU A 23 1.62 4.06 4.86
CA LEU A 23 0.72 4.23 6.01
C LEU A 23 1.04 5.51 6.78
N GLN A 24 2.32 5.82 7.00
CA GLN A 24 2.75 7.08 7.61
C GLN A 24 2.22 8.29 6.81
N THR A 25 2.38 8.25 5.49
CA THR A 25 1.88 9.30 4.58
C THR A 25 0.36 9.44 4.67
N LEU A 26 -0.38 8.32 4.76
CA LEU A 26 -1.83 8.35 4.94
C LEU A 26 -2.23 8.91 6.31
N ALA A 27 -1.48 8.62 7.37
CA ALA A 27 -1.72 9.18 8.70
C ALA A 27 -1.50 10.71 8.73
N ASP A 28 -0.53 11.21 7.97
CA ASP A 28 -0.20 12.64 7.92
C ASP A 28 -1.13 13.43 6.99
N HIS A 29 -1.53 12.84 5.85
CA HIS A 29 -2.13 13.56 4.73
C HIS A 29 -3.46 13.00 4.21
N GLY A 30 -3.90 11.83 4.68
CA GLY A 30 -5.16 11.20 4.23
C GLY A 30 -6.41 12.02 4.54
N ASN A 31 -7.58 11.51 4.17
CA ASN A 31 -8.85 12.03 4.71
C ASN A 31 -9.01 11.56 6.17
N GLU A 32 -9.97 12.11 6.92
CA GLU A 32 -10.14 11.83 8.35
C GLU A 32 -10.15 10.32 8.68
N LYS A 33 -10.96 9.54 7.95
CA LYS A 33 -11.06 8.09 8.13
C LYS A 33 -9.78 7.34 7.77
N LEU A 34 -9.11 7.72 6.68
CA LEU A 34 -7.86 7.09 6.27
C LEU A 34 -6.70 7.44 7.23
N ARG A 35 -6.72 8.63 7.83
CA ARG A 35 -5.76 9.00 8.89
C ARG A 35 -5.97 8.18 10.13
N GLU A 36 -7.23 8.06 10.57
CA GLU A 36 -7.59 7.26 11.74
C GLU A 36 -7.19 5.79 11.55
N MET A 37 -7.53 5.20 10.40
CA MET A 37 -7.14 3.84 10.06
C MET A 37 -5.62 3.67 10.02
N ALA A 38 -4.91 4.56 9.32
CA ALA A 38 -3.47 4.47 9.20
C ALA A 38 -2.78 4.61 10.56
N GLY A 39 -3.24 5.52 11.42
CA GLY A 39 -2.79 5.64 12.80
C GLY A 39 -3.05 4.37 13.59
N ALA A 40 -4.26 3.81 13.49
CA ALA A 40 -4.60 2.55 14.16
C ALA A 40 -3.68 1.41 13.72
N VAL A 41 -3.36 1.28 12.43
CA VAL A 41 -2.42 0.26 11.94
C VAL A 41 -1.00 0.48 12.45
N LEU A 42 -0.53 1.73 12.45
CA LEU A 42 0.81 2.09 12.95
C LEU A 42 0.94 1.84 14.46
N ASP A 43 -0.14 1.99 15.23
CA ASP A 43 -0.22 1.67 16.65
C ASP A 43 -0.37 0.15 16.94
N GLY A 44 -0.45 -0.67 15.88
CA GLY A 44 -0.54 -2.13 15.97
C GLY A 44 -1.93 -2.72 15.68
N GLY A 45 -2.85 -1.96 15.13
CA GLY A 45 -4.08 -2.52 14.55
C GLY A 45 -3.77 -3.39 13.33
N SER A 46 -4.62 -4.39 13.06
CA SER A 46 -4.47 -5.18 11.83
C SER A 46 -4.98 -4.38 10.63
N LEU A 47 -4.12 -4.20 9.62
CA LEU A 47 -4.52 -3.53 8.38
C LEU A 47 -5.60 -4.33 7.66
N ARG A 48 -5.50 -5.67 7.66
CA ARG A 48 -6.47 -6.53 7.00
C ARG A 48 -7.85 -6.43 7.66
N GLU A 49 -7.92 -6.47 8.98
CA GLU A 49 -9.18 -6.37 9.71
C GLU A 49 -9.83 -5.00 9.53
N LEU A 50 -9.03 -3.92 9.62
CA LEU A 50 -9.53 -2.57 9.43
C LEU A 50 -10.03 -2.35 8.01
N ALA A 51 -9.33 -2.89 7.00
CA ALA A 51 -9.75 -2.79 5.61
C ALA A 51 -11.03 -3.58 5.28
N LEU A 52 -11.32 -4.64 6.04
CA LEU A 52 -12.56 -5.42 5.91
C LEU A 52 -13.71 -4.86 6.76
N SER A 53 -13.45 -3.83 7.58
CA SER A 53 -14.49 -3.22 8.41
C SER A 53 -15.42 -2.35 7.57
N ASP A 54 -16.70 -2.29 7.95
CA ASP A 54 -17.67 -1.39 7.33
C ASP A 54 -17.29 0.09 7.51
N THR A 55 -16.51 0.42 8.54
CA THR A 55 -16.07 1.80 8.86
C THR A 55 -15.10 2.35 7.82
N TYR A 56 -14.13 1.53 7.39
CA TYR A 56 -13.02 1.97 6.54
C TYR A 56 -13.03 1.32 5.15
N GLY A 57 -13.67 0.16 4.99
CA GLY A 57 -13.65 -0.62 3.75
C GLY A 57 -14.20 0.13 2.55
N GLU A 58 -15.26 0.92 2.72
CA GLU A 58 -15.82 1.74 1.63
C GLU A 58 -14.85 2.83 1.16
N GLU A 59 -14.17 3.52 2.09
CA GLU A 59 -13.21 4.58 1.76
C GLU A 59 -11.98 4.02 1.05
N ILE A 60 -11.46 2.88 1.53
CA ILE A 60 -10.33 2.19 0.92
C ILE A 60 -10.72 1.68 -0.47
N GLY A 61 -11.90 1.06 -0.59
CA GLY A 61 -12.42 0.56 -1.85
C GLY A 61 -12.57 1.68 -2.88
N SER A 62 -13.16 2.81 -2.48
CA SER A 62 -13.33 4.00 -3.33
C SER A 62 -11.99 4.62 -3.76
N ALA A 63 -11.04 4.74 -2.84
CA ALA A 63 -9.69 5.24 -3.15
C ALA A 63 -8.96 4.30 -4.12
N PHE A 64 -9.07 2.99 -3.92
CA PHE A 64 -8.49 1.98 -4.79
C PHE A 64 -9.13 1.98 -6.18
N ASP A 65 -10.46 2.07 -6.27
CA ASP A 65 -11.18 2.11 -7.53
C ASP A 65 -10.80 3.35 -8.36
N THR A 66 -10.68 4.51 -7.69
CA THR A 66 -10.18 5.75 -8.31
C THR A 66 -8.77 5.57 -8.88
N PHE A 67 -7.86 4.98 -8.09
CA PHE A 67 -6.50 4.68 -8.55
C PHE A 67 -6.52 3.72 -9.75
N TRP A 68 -7.30 2.64 -9.65
CA TRP A 68 -7.37 1.60 -10.66
C TRP A 68 -7.91 2.13 -12.00
N HIS A 69 -8.96 2.94 -11.97
CA HIS A 69 -9.49 3.61 -13.15
C HIS A 69 -8.45 4.52 -13.80
N ARG A 70 -7.69 5.30 -13.02
CA ARG A 70 -6.60 6.14 -13.53
C ARG A 70 -5.49 5.29 -14.16
N TYR A 71 -5.08 4.21 -13.50
CA TYR A 71 -4.06 3.30 -14.01
C TYR A 71 -4.51 2.62 -15.31
N GLN A 72 -5.78 2.23 -15.43
CA GLN A 72 -6.31 1.64 -16.65
C GLN A 72 -6.37 2.63 -17.82
N ALA A 73 -6.72 3.88 -17.54
CA ALA A 73 -6.77 4.96 -18.53
C ALA A 73 -5.38 5.42 -19.02
N MET A 74 -4.32 5.06 -18.30
CA MET A 74 -2.95 5.41 -18.62
C MET A 74 -2.45 4.70 -19.90
N PRO A 75 -1.71 5.39 -20.78
CA PRO A 75 -1.06 4.77 -21.93
C PRO A 75 -0.15 3.61 -21.53
N SER A 76 0.04 2.65 -22.44
CA SER A 76 0.89 1.47 -22.18
C SER A 76 2.34 1.82 -21.84
N GLU A 77 2.88 2.89 -22.42
CA GLU A 77 4.25 3.34 -22.14
C GLU A 77 4.39 3.91 -20.73
N GLU A 78 3.46 4.76 -20.30
CA GLU A 78 3.48 5.36 -18.96
C GLU A 78 3.22 4.29 -17.86
N ARG A 79 2.41 3.26 -18.17
CA ARG A 79 2.30 2.08 -17.29
C ARG A 79 3.60 1.29 -17.21
N ALA A 80 4.30 1.09 -18.32
CA ALA A 80 5.57 0.37 -18.34
C ALA A 80 6.66 1.13 -17.54
N GLU A 81 6.66 2.46 -17.60
CA GLU A 81 7.54 3.29 -16.77
C GLU A 81 7.22 3.14 -15.28
N LEU A 82 5.94 3.19 -14.88
CA LEU A 82 5.54 2.95 -13.49
C LEU A 82 5.94 1.55 -13.01
N ASP A 83 5.75 0.53 -13.83
CA ASP A 83 6.17 -0.83 -13.50
C ASP A 83 7.69 -0.94 -13.36
N SER A 84 8.47 -0.23 -14.20
CA SER A 84 9.92 -0.20 -14.11
C SER A 84 10.40 0.51 -12.84
N LEU A 85 9.80 1.66 -12.52
CA LEU A 85 10.09 2.39 -11.29
C LEU A 85 9.74 1.57 -10.04
N ALA A 86 8.61 0.85 -10.06
CA ALA A 86 8.22 -0.05 -8.98
C ALA A 86 9.21 -1.22 -8.84
N ARG A 87 9.70 -1.78 -9.95
CA ARG A 87 10.74 -2.83 -9.93
C ARG A 87 12.03 -2.30 -9.34
N GLU A 88 12.56 -1.18 -9.81
CA GLU A 88 13.80 -0.60 -9.25
C GLU A 88 13.67 -0.28 -7.76
N ARG A 89 12.50 0.20 -7.33
CA ARG A 89 12.29 0.61 -5.94
C ARG A 89 12.05 -0.56 -4.98
N PHE A 90 11.41 -1.64 -5.43
CA PHE A 90 10.91 -2.70 -4.55
C PHE A 90 11.43 -4.11 -4.85
N TYR A 91 11.93 -4.36 -6.06
CA TYR A 91 12.47 -5.62 -6.51
C TYR A 91 13.94 -5.43 -6.94
N GLU A 92 14.87 -5.62 -6.02
CA GLU A 92 16.21 -6.03 -6.46
C GLU A 92 16.04 -7.40 -7.14
N ALA A 93 16.65 -7.54 -8.32
CA ALA A 93 16.66 -8.79 -9.06
C ALA A 93 17.02 -9.95 -8.11
N PRO A 94 16.35 -11.11 -8.18
CA PRO A 94 16.83 -12.28 -7.45
C PRO A 94 18.28 -12.49 -7.88
N GLU A 95 19.21 -12.41 -6.93
CA GLU A 95 20.56 -12.90 -7.16
C GLU A 95 20.43 -14.35 -7.62
N ASN A 96 20.79 -14.59 -8.88
CA ASN A 96 20.86 -15.92 -9.46
C ASN A 96 21.70 -16.81 -8.52
N TYR A 97 21.11 -17.92 -8.07
CA TYR A 97 21.83 -19.06 -7.52
C TYR A 97 21.84 -20.20 -8.54
#